data_AF-A0A376DSM8-F1
#
_entry.id   AF-A0A376DSM8-F1
#
_cell.length_a   1.000
_cell.length_b   1.000
_cell.length_c   1.000
_cell.angle_alpha   90.00
_cell.angle_beta   90.00
_cell.angle_gamma   90.00
#
_symmetry.space_group_name_H-M   'P 1'
#
loop_
_entity.id
_entity.type
_entity.pdbx_description
1 polymer ?
#
loop_
_entity_poly.entity_id
_entity_poly.type
_entity_poly.pdbx_seq_one_letter_code
_entity_poly.pdbx_strand_id
1 'polypeptide(L)'
;MIKEFIIKNLLSIHSGGVGGKIWASLQIAAVPAVGFTISERLFGWYIESYVFIWMLGFALIADLIIGIWKHMKTGSFSPKMMIMGFCQKIGLVILVYFLTEAFIQIISDADLDSVYFKVATKLMIFIYPAGNALVNVGIITNGKFPPLGFLTKFEKFNKTLDVNVFKQKDDENKDTDNTPAE
;
A
#
# COMPACT_ATOMS: atom_id res chain seq x y z
N MET A 1 -13.05 26.95 20.96
CA MET A 1 -12.67 27.28 19.57
C MET A 1 -13.83 27.29 18.56
N ILE A 2 -14.34 26.15 18.04
CA ILE A 2 -15.43 26.19 17.01
C ILE A 2 -16.74 26.79 17.53
N LYS A 3 -17.15 26.43 18.75
CA LYS A 3 -18.35 26.99 19.40
C LYS A 3 -18.25 28.51 19.54
N GLU A 4 -17.10 29.03 19.95
CA GLU A 4 -16.86 30.47 20.09
C GLU A 4 -16.82 31.19 18.74
N PHE A 5 -16.27 30.55 17.71
CA PHE A 5 -16.29 31.07 16.33
C PHE A 5 -17.72 31.22 15.80
N ILE A 6 -18.57 30.20 16.02
CA ILE A 6 -19.98 30.23 15.61
C ILE A 6 -20.72 31.33 16.38
N ILE A 7 -20.59 31.36 17.71
CA ILE A 7 -21.27 32.34 18.57
C ILE A 7 -20.86 33.78 18.21
N LYS A 8 -19.56 34.04 18.01
CA LYS A 8 -19.05 35.37 17.66
C LYS A 8 -19.59 35.86 16.32
N ASN A 9 -19.66 34.99 15.32
CA ASN A 9 -20.19 35.37 14.01
C ASN A 9 -21.71 35.53 14.03
N LEU A 10 -22.46 34.70 14.77
CA LEU A 10 -23.90 34.88 14.97
C LEU A 10 -24.22 36.21 15.67
N LEU A 11 -23.44 36.59 16.69
CA LEU A 11 -23.58 37.89 17.36
C LEU A 11 -23.27 39.06 16.40
N SER A 12 -22.28 38.92 15.52
CA SER A 12 -21.96 39.93 14.50
C SER A 12 -23.07 40.05 13.43
N ILE A 13 -23.74 38.94 13.07
CA ILE A 13 -24.90 38.95 12.16
C ILE A 13 -26.11 39.62 12.82
N HIS A 14 -26.35 39.34 14.10
CA HIS A 14 -27.49 39.87 14.84
C HIS A 14 -27.33 41.37 15.13
N SER A 15 -26.22 41.76 15.75
CA SER A 15 -26.00 43.12 16.30
C SER A 15 -24.93 43.97 15.62
N GLY A 16 -24.24 43.46 14.59
CA GLY A 16 -23.21 44.23 13.87
C GLY A 16 -23.78 45.19 12.82
N GLY A 17 -22.93 46.10 12.32
CA GLY A 17 -23.27 46.96 11.17
C GLY A 17 -23.36 46.17 9.85
N VAL A 18 -23.91 46.76 8.79
CA VAL A 18 -24.18 46.09 7.50
C VAL A 18 -22.97 45.33 6.95
N GLY A 19 -21.78 45.94 6.95
CA GLY A 19 -20.53 45.27 6.53
C GLY A 19 -20.13 44.10 7.43
N GLY A 20 -20.32 44.24 8.74
CA GLY A 20 -20.08 43.17 9.72
C GLY A 20 -21.05 42.00 9.59
N LYS A 21 -22.29 42.26 9.17
CA LYS A 21 -23.29 41.21 8.89
C LYS A 21 -22.93 40.41 7.65
N ILE A 22 -22.53 41.08 6.56
CA ILE A 22 -22.11 40.43 5.32
C ILE A 22 -20.86 39.57 5.57
N TRP A 23 -19.86 40.13 6.24
CA TRP A 23 -18.61 39.43 6.52
C TRP A 23 -18.81 38.21 7.45
N ALA A 24 -19.58 38.36 8.52
CA ALA A 24 -19.86 37.25 9.43
C ALA A 24 -20.73 36.15 8.78
N SER A 25 -21.65 36.52 7.87
CA SER A 25 -22.43 35.56 7.08
C SER A 25 -21.52 34.76 6.13
N LEU A 26 -20.58 35.42 5.47
CA LEU A 26 -19.59 34.76 4.62
C LEU A 26 -18.71 33.81 5.42
N GLN A 27 -18.25 34.20 6.61
CA GLN A 27 -17.42 33.35 7.48
C GLN A 27 -18.17 32.12 8.00
N ILE A 28 -19.43 32.26 8.43
CA ILE A 28 -20.26 31.12 8.87
C ILE A 28 -20.61 30.18 7.71
N ALA A 29 -20.73 30.67 6.49
CA ALA A 29 -20.97 29.81 5.33
C ALA A 29 -19.69 29.11 4.85
N ALA A 30 -18.62 29.88 4.61
CA ALA A 30 -17.42 29.38 3.93
C ALA A 30 -16.56 28.46 4.81
N VAL A 31 -16.37 28.78 6.10
CA VAL A 31 -15.45 28.00 6.96
C VAL A 31 -15.97 26.57 7.20
N PRO A 32 -17.25 26.36 7.56
CA PRO A 32 -17.81 25.02 7.66
C PRO A 32 -17.87 24.30 6.31
N ALA A 33 -18.19 24.99 5.21
CA ALA A 33 -18.26 24.39 3.88
C ALA A 33 -16.90 23.81 3.45
N VAL A 34 -15.80 24.55 3.60
CA VAL A 34 -14.44 24.04 3.30
C VAL A 34 -14.11 22.84 4.18
N GLY A 35 -14.42 22.92 5.49
CA GLY A 35 -14.21 21.80 6.41
C GLY A 35 -15.00 20.56 6.00
N PHE A 36 -16.24 20.74 5.56
CA PHE A 36 -17.13 19.67 5.12
C PHE A 36 -16.66 19.06 3.79
N THR A 37 -16.25 19.86 2.82
CA THR A 37 -15.73 19.34 1.54
C THR A 37 -14.45 18.53 1.72
N ILE A 38 -13.53 19.00 2.57
CA ILE A 38 -12.31 18.26 2.88
C ILE A 38 -12.65 16.96 3.61
N SER A 39 -13.55 17.01 4.59
CA SER A 39 -13.93 15.80 5.34
C SER A 39 -14.65 14.78 4.45
N GLU A 40 -15.59 15.20 3.61
CA GLU A 40 -16.26 14.32 2.63
C GLU A 40 -15.25 13.66 1.69
N ARG A 41 -14.27 14.41 1.19
CA ARG A 41 -13.24 13.84 0.31
C ARG A 41 -12.38 12.81 1.03
N LEU A 42 -11.97 13.10 2.27
CA LEU A 42 -11.18 12.18 3.09
C LEU A 42 -11.97 10.92 3.49
N PHE A 43 -13.20 11.09 3.96
CA PHE A 43 -14.05 9.97 4.35
C PHE A 43 -14.48 9.14 3.15
N GLY A 44 -14.80 9.77 2.01
CA GLY A 44 -15.11 9.07 0.77
C GLY A 44 -13.94 8.21 0.32
N TRP A 45 -12.72 8.77 0.25
CA TRP A 45 -11.52 8.00 -0.06
C TRP A 45 -11.30 6.83 0.92
N TYR A 46 -11.48 7.06 2.23
CA TYR A 46 -11.33 6.02 3.23
C TYR A 46 -12.36 4.90 3.05
N ILE A 47 -13.64 5.22 2.86
CA ILE A 47 -14.71 4.24 2.66
C ILE A 47 -14.51 3.44 1.37
N GLU A 48 -13.96 4.03 0.31
CA GLU A 48 -13.63 3.30 -0.92
C GLU A 48 -12.40 2.39 -0.76
N SER A 49 -11.46 2.76 0.12
CA SER A 49 -10.16 2.10 0.23
C SER A 49 -9.97 1.27 1.50
N TYR A 50 -10.94 1.26 2.43
CA TYR A 50 -10.75 0.68 3.77
C TYR A 50 -10.31 -0.79 3.70
N VAL A 51 -10.94 -1.62 2.87
CA VAL A 51 -10.59 -3.05 2.74
C VAL A 51 -9.12 -3.20 2.34
N PHE A 52 -8.67 -2.42 1.37
CA PHE A 52 -7.29 -2.44 0.91
C PHE A 52 -6.32 -1.97 2.01
N ILE A 53 -6.64 -0.87 2.70
CA ILE A 53 -5.84 -0.33 3.81
C ILE A 53 -5.70 -1.38 4.92
N TRP A 54 -6.79 -2.06 5.28
CA TRP A 54 -6.78 -3.13 6.28
C TRP A 54 -5.93 -4.31 5.85
N MET A 55 -6.10 -4.81 4.62
CA MET A 55 -5.27 -5.91 4.09
C MET A 55 -3.78 -5.56 4.08
N LEU A 56 -3.45 -4.33 3.66
CA LEU A 56 -2.09 -3.83 3.64
C LEU A 56 -1.50 -3.67 5.05
N GLY A 57 -2.32 -3.20 6.00
CA GLY A 57 -1.97 -3.13 7.41
C GLY A 57 -1.67 -4.51 7.99
N PHE A 58 -2.51 -5.51 7.72
CA PHE A 58 -2.25 -6.89 8.12
C PHE A 58 -0.98 -7.46 7.49
N ALA A 59 -0.71 -7.16 6.21
CA ALA A 59 0.51 -7.59 5.55
C ALA A 59 1.77 -6.97 6.20
N LEU A 60 1.72 -5.68 6.57
CA LEU A 60 2.81 -5.00 7.29
C LEU A 60 3.04 -5.61 8.68
N ILE A 61 1.97 -5.91 9.41
CA ILE A 61 2.06 -6.56 10.74
C ILE A 61 2.63 -7.97 10.60
N ALA A 62 2.16 -8.75 9.63
CA ALA A 62 2.70 -10.08 9.36
C ALA A 62 4.19 -10.02 8.99
N ASP A 63 4.58 -9.09 8.12
CA ASP A 63 5.97 -8.86 7.76
C ASP A 63 6.84 -8.50 8.97
N LEU A 64 6.33 -7.65 9.88
CA LEU A 64 7.01 -7.32 11.12
C LEU A 64 7.18 -8.55 12.02
N ILE A 65 6.11 -9.30 12.29
CA ILE A 65 6.14 -10.49 13.17
C ILE A 65 7.12 -11.53 12.63
N ILE A 66 7.03 -11.84 11.33
CA ILE A 66 7.92 -12.81 10.69
C ILE A 66 9.36 -12.28 10.65
N GLY A 67 9.56 -10.98 10.42
CA GLY A 67 10.87 -10.34 10.47
C GLY A 67 11.53 -10.45 11.86
N ILE A 68 10.77 -10.20 12.93
CA ILE A 68 11.22 -10.39 14.32
C ILE A 68 11.63 -11.84 14.53
N TRP A 69 10.77 -12.79 14.15
CA TRP A 69 11.03 -14.22 14.35
C TRP A 69 12.29 -14.68 13.61
N LYS A 70 12.49 -14.24 12.36
CA LYS A 70 13.73 -14.48 11.61
C LYS A 70 14.95 -13.96 12.37
N HIS A 71 14.94 -12.69 12.78
CA HIS A 71 16.09 -12.07 13.44
C HIS A 71 16.39 -12.66 14.81
N MET A 72 15.38 -13.13 15.55
CA MET A 72 15.55 -13.90 16.77
C MET A 72 16.22 -15.26 16.48
N LYS A 73 15.78 -15.98 15.44
CA LYS A 73 16.36 -17.27 15.06
C LYS A 73 17.81 -17.16 14.56
N THR A 74 18.15 -16.06 13.89
CA THR A 74 19.51 -15.80 13.38
C THR A 74 20.42 -15.06 14.37
N GLY A 75 19.94 -14.73 15.57
CA GLY A 75 20.72 -14.05 16.61
C GLY A 75 21.10 -12.59 16.28
N SER A 76 20.45 -11.96 15.31
CA SER A 76 20.79 -10.60 14.81
C SER A 76 19.72 -9.55 15.16
N PHE A 77 18.91 -9.83 16.18
CA PHE A 77 17.82 -8.95 16.57
C PHE A 77 18.32 -7.65 17.21
N SER A 78 17.88 -6.51 16.66
CA SER A 78 18.11 -5.19 17.22
C SER A 78 16.80 -4.38 17.18
N PRO A 79 16.23 -4.00 18.34
CA PRO A 79 14.98 -3.23 18.39
C PRO A 79 15.04 -1.91 17.64
N LYS A 80 16.20 -1.22 17.68
CA LYS A 80 16.42 0.05 16.97
C LYS A 80 16.31 -0.14 15.46
N MET A 81 16.96 -1.19 14.93
CA MET A 81 16.91 -1.52 13.50
C MET A 81 15.52 -1.99 13.07
N MET A 82 14.82 -2.72 13.93
CA MET A 82 13.44 -3.16 13.70
C MET A 82 12.49 -1.96 13.53
N ILE A 83 12.48 -1.04 14.50
CA ILE A 83 11.60 0.14 14.45
C ILE A 83 11.95 1.01 13.24
N MET A 84 13.24 1.27 13.01
CA MET A 84 13.65 2.10 11.88
C MET A 84 13.26 1.48 10.54
N GLY A 85 13.50 0.18 10.34
CA GLY A 85 13.10 -0.53 9.13
C GLY A 85 11.58 -0.59 8.94
N PHE A 86 10.82 -0.76 10.03
CA PHE A 86 9.36 -0.75 9.98
C PHE A 86 8.79 0.63 9.62
N CYS A 87 9.30 1.70 10.25
CA CYS A 87 8.94 3.08 9.92
C CYS A 87 9.28 3.41 8.47
N GLN A 88 10.45 2.98 7.97
CA GLN A 88 10.83 3.16 6.56
C GLN A 88 9.84 2.47 5.61
N LYS A 89 9.43 1.23 5.91
CA LYS A 89 8.43 0.50 5.11
C LYS A 89 7.08 1.19 5.10
N ILE A 90 6.58 1.62 6.27
CA ILE A 90 5.32 2.38 6.36
C ILE A 90 5.41 3.66 5.54
N GLY A 91 6.47 4.44 5.72
CA GLY A 91 6.66 5.70 4.98
C GLY A 91 6.70 5.48 3.48
N LEU A 92 7.41 4.44 3.03
CA LEU A 92 7.48 4.08 1.60
C LEU A 92 6.12 3.64 1.05
N VAL A 93 5.37 2.81 1.78
CA VAL A 93 4.04 2.38 1.38
C VAL A 93 3.06 3.55 1.28
N ILE A 94 3.06 4.46 2.26
CA ILE A 94 2.20 5.66 2.23
C ILE A 94 2.57 6.55 1.03
N LEU A 95 3.86 6.81 0.83
CA LEU A 95 4.34 7.65 -0.27
C LEU A 95 3.98 7.05 -1.64
N VAL A 96 4.26 5.77 -1.85
CA VAL A 96 3.95 5.11 -3.13
C VAL A 96 2.44 5.05 -3.35
N TYR A 97 1.65 4.71 -2.33
CA TYR A 97 0.19 4.69 -2.44
C TYR A 97 -0.37 6.06 -2.83
N PHE A 98 0.08 7.13 -2.19
CA PHE A 98 -0.29 8.50 -2.52
C PHE A 98 0.03 8.85 -3.99
N LEU A 99 1.25 8.55 -4.45
CA LEU A 99 1.66 8.80 -5.83
C LEU A 99 0.83 7.98 -6.83
N THR A 100 0.51 6.73 -6.52
CA THR A 100 -0.32 5.90 -7.40
C THR A 100 -1.76 6.37 -7.49
N GLU A 101 -2.37 6.81 -6.38
CA GLU A 101 -3.73 7.38 -6.40
C GLU A 101 -3.77 8.69 -7.20
N ALA A 102 -2.74 9.55 -7.06
CA ALA A 102 -2.63 10.76 -7.87
C ALA A 102 -2.56 10.43 -9.37
N PHE A 103 -1.79 9.41 -9.75
CA PHE A 103 -1.68 8.97 -11.13
C PHE A 103 -2.97 8.33 -11.67
N ILE A 104 -3.65 7.51 -10.86
CA ILE A 104 -4.98 6.94 -11.19
C ILE A 104 -5.99 8.04 -11.44
N GLN A 105 -5.95 9.11 -10.64
CA GLN A 105 -6.85 10.24 -10.83
C GLN A 105 -6.57 10.97 -12.16
N ILE A 106 -5.30 11.20 -12.52
CA ILE A 106 -4.93 11.79 -13.82
C ILE A 106 -5.42 10.92 -15.00
N ILE A 107 -5.30 9.58 -14.89
CA ILE A 107 -5.81 8.65 -15.92
C ILE A 107 -7.33 8.74 -16.02
N SER A 108 -8.03 8.79 -14.87
CA SER A 108 -9.49 8.85 -14.82
C SER A 108 -10.02 10.15 -15.41
N ASP A 109 -9.32 11.27 -15.17
CA ASP A 109 -9.66 12.59 -15.74
C ASP A 109 -9.48 12.64 -17.27
N ALA A 110 -8.73 11.69 -17.85
CA ALA A 110 -8.52 11.55 -19.30
C ALA A 110 -9.50 10.55 -19.96
N ASP A 111 -10.58 10.15 -19.27
CA ASP A 111 -11.57 9.16 -19.72
C ASP A 111 -10.98 7.78 -20.10
N LEU A 112 -9.80 7.45 -19.58
CA LEU A 112 -9.18 6.13 -19.73
C LEU A 112 -9.70 5.18 -18.64
N ASP A 113 -9.83 3.88 -18.97
CA ASP A 113 -10.28 2.86 -18.03
C ASP A 113 -9.24 2.64 -16.91
N SER A 114 -9.43 3.35 -15.80
CA SER A 114 -8.51 3.38 -14.68
C SER A 114 -8.62 2.16 -13.77
N VAL A 115 -9.60 1.28 -13.97
CA VAL A 115 -9.85 0.11 -13.12
C VAL A 115 -8.67 -0.85 -13.17
N TYR A 116 -8.19 -1.18 -14.38
CA TYR A 116 -7.06 -2.09 -14.55
C TYR A 116 -5.79 -1.57 -13.87
N PHE A 117 -5.53 -0.27 -14.01
CA PHE A 117 -4.36 0.37 -13.40
C PHE A 117 -4.48 0.45 -11.87
N LYS A 118 -5.68 0.74 -11.35
CA LYS A 118 -5.97 0.76 -9.91
C LYS A 118 -5.77 -0.61 -9.27
N VAL A 119 -6.22 -1.69 -9.91
CA VAL A 119 -6.02 -3.04 -9.38
C VAL A 119 -4.54 -3.43 -9.43
N ALA A 120 -3.86 -3.20 -10.56
CA ALA A 120 -2.45 -3.56 -10.72
C ALA A 120 -1.54 -2.83 -9.72
N THR A 121 -1.75 -1.52 -9.51
CA THR A 121 -0.95 -0.74 -8.55
C THR A 121 -1.21 -1.14 -7.10
N LYS A 122 -2.48 -1.36 -6.72
CA LYS A 122 -2.81 -1.86 -5.37
C LYS A 122 -2.17 -3.22 -5.11
N LEU A 123 -2.16 -4.10 -6.11
CA LEU A 123 -1.48 -5.39 -6.01
C LEU A 123 0.04 -5.22 -5.85
N MET A 124 0.67 -4.33 -6.63
CA MET A 124 2.10 -4.04 -6.52
C MET A 124 2.49 -3.53 -5.13
N ILE A 125 1.71 -2.61 -4.58
CA ILE A 125 1.92 -2.06 -3.23
C ILE A 125 1.75 -3.15 -2.16
N PHE A 126 0.75 -4.03 -2.32
CA PHE A 126 0.50 -5.14 -1.38
C PHE A 126 1.60 -6.21 -1.43
N ILE A 127 2.12 -6.52 -2.62
CA ILE A 127 3.20 -7.50 -2.81
C ILE A 127 4.47 -7.07 -2.08
N TYR A 128 4.72 -5.77 -1.88
CA TYR A 128 5.93 -5.31 -1.18
C TYR A 128 6.06 -5.86 0.26
N PRO A 129 5.12 -5.59 1.20
CA PRO A 129 5.19 -6.17 2.53
C PRO A 129 4.90 -7.68 2.52
N ALA A 130 3.93 -8.15 1.73
CA ALA A 130 3.57 -9.57 1.70
C ALA A 130 4.72 -10.45 1.16
N GLY A 131 5.37 -10.02 0.10
CA GLY A 131 6.53 -10.68 -0.49
C GLY A 131 7.72 -10.70 0.46
N ASN A 132 7.98 -9.60 1.17
CA ASN A 132 9.04 -9.57 2.18
C ASN A 132 8.75 -10.53 3.34
N ALA A 133 7.49 -10.62 3.78
CA ALA A 133 7.06 -11.61 4.76
C ALA A 133 7.33 -13.03 4.24
N LEU A 134 6.90 -13.35 3.01
CA LEU A 134 7.11 -14.66 2.39
C LEU A 134 8.60 -15.04 2.28
N VAL A 135 9.47 -14.10 1.90
CA VAL A 135 10.92 -14.33 1.88
C VAL A 135 11.43 -14.68 3.28
N ASN A 136 11.01 -13.94 4.30
CA ASN A 136 11.40 -14.23 5.68
C ASN A 136 10.85 -15.59 6.17
N VAL A 137 9.63 -15.98 5.79
CA VAL A 137 9.09 -17.33 6.07
C VAL A 137 9.94 -18.40 5.38
N GLY A 138 10.37 -18.17 4.13
CA GLY A 138 11.27 -19.07 3.42
C GLY A 138 12.58 -19.30 4.17
N ILE A 139 13.15 -18.24 4.75
CA ILE A 139 14.36 -18.32 5.57
C ILE A 139 14.09 -19.09 6.87
N ILE A 140 12.98 -18.80 7.57
CA ILE A 140 12.63 -19.48 8.82
C ILE A 140 12.39 -20.98 8.60
N THR A 141 11.74 -21.34 7.50
CA THR A 141 11.36 -22.72 7.18
C THR A 141 12.44 -23.51 6.44
N ASN A 142 13.63 -22.93 6.22
CA ASN A 142 14.69 -23.52 5.39
C ASN A 142 14.17 -23.95 4.00
N GLY A 143 13.32 -23.12 3.40
CA GLY A 143 12.84 -23.37 2.05
C GLY A 143 11.66 -24.32 1.91
N LYS A 144 10.97 -24.69 2.99
CA LYS A 144 9.75 -25.49 2.89
C LYS A 144 8.58 -24.66 2.35
N PHE A 145 8.49 -23.39 2.75
CA PHE A 145 7.46 -22.49 2.27
C PHE A 145 7.91 -21.02 2.30
N PRO A 146 7.83 -20.28 1.18
CA PRO A 146 7.71 -20.81 -0.18
C PRO A 146 8.96 -21.64 -0.56
N PRO A 147 8.85 -22.59 -1.50
CA PRO A 147 9.98 -23.42 -1.94
C PRO A 147 11.17 -22.59 -2.43
N LEU A 148 12.40 -22.99 -2.13
CA LEU A 148 13.61 -22.28 -2.58
C LEU A 148 13.65 -22.08 -4.10
N GLY A 149 13.26 -23.12 -4.86
CA GLY A 149 13.19 -23.02 -6.32
C GLY A 149 12.22 -21.93 -6.81
N PHE A 150 11.12 -21.71 -6.10
CA PHE A 150 10.20 -20.62 -6.39
C PHE A 150 10.82 -19.26 -6.06
N LEU A 151 11.46 -19.12 -4.89
CA LEU A 151 12.16 -17.88 -4.51
C LEU A 151 13.26 -17.50 -5.50
N THR A 152 14.07 -18.47 -5.95
CA THR A 152 15.14 -18.21 -6.92
C THR A 152 14.58 -17.81 -8.29
N LYS A 153 13.49 -18.43 -8.75
CA LYS A 153 12.80 -18.02 -9.99
C LYS A 153 12.21 -16.62 -9.87
N PHE A 154 11.59 -16.32 -8.73
CA PHE A 154 11.04 -14.99 -8.45
C PHE A 154 12.12 -13.91 -8.37
N GLU A 155 13.27 -14.20 -7.76
CA GLU A 155 14.41 -13.28 -7.72
C GLU A 155 14.99 -13.04 -9.13
N LYS A 156 15.12 -14.08 -9.95
CA LYS A 156 15.53 -13.95 -11.36
C LYS A 156 14.54 -13.11 -12.16
N PHE A 157 13.23 -13.35 -12.00
CA PHE A 157 12.20 -12.53 -12.62
C PHE A 157 12.32 -11.06 -12.20
N ASN A 158 12.47 -10.78 -10.91
CA ASN A 158 12.59 -9.40 -10.42
C ASN A 158 13.83 -8.67 -10.98
N LYS A 159 14.93 -9.39 -11.26
CA LYS A 159 16.15 -8.83 -11.84
C LYS A 159 16.11 -8.67 -13.37
N THR A 160 15.44 -9.57 -14.07
CA THR A 160 15.50 -9.67 -15.54
C THR A 160 14.19 -9.31 -16.24
N LEU A 161 13.08 -9.27 -15.51
CA LEU A 161 11.70 -9.22 -16.00
C LEU A 161 11.34 -10.34 -17.00
N ASP A 162 12.15 -11.40 -17.06
CA ASP A 162 11.94 -12.52 -17.97
C ASP A 162 10.93 -13.52 -17.38
N VAL A 163 9.71 -13.53 -17.93
CA VAL A 163 8.63 -14.46 -17.55
C VAL A 163 8.96 -15.92 -17.86
N ASN A 164 9.92 -16.20 -18.75
CA ASN A 164 10.28 -17.56 -19.12
C ASN A 164 10.93 -18.34 -17.98
N VAL A 165 11.41 -17.67 -16.92
CA VAL A 165 11.96 -18.33 -15.73
C VAL A 165 10.94 -19.20 -14.98
N PHE A 166 9.64 -18.94 -15.19
CA PHE A 166 8.55 -19.72 -14.60
C PHE A 166 8.06 -20.87 -15.47
N LYS A 167 8.40 -20.91 -16.76
CA LYS A 167 8.05 -22.04 -17.62
C LYS A 167 8.76 -23.30 -17.12
N GLN A 168 8.05 -24.42 -17.07
CA GLN A 168 8.72 -25.72 -17.03
C GLN A 168 9.51 -25.82 -18.33
N LYS A 169 10.79 -26.17 -18.23
CA LYS A 169 11.44 -26.75 -19.40
C LYS A 169 10.72 -28.07 -19.59
N ASP A 170 9.94 -28.17 -20.65
CA ASP A 170 9.58 -29.48 -21.19
C ASP A 170 10.92 -30.08 -21.63
N ASP A 171 11.57 -30.81 -20.73
CA ASP A 171 12.66 -31.67 -21.13
C ASP A 171 12.03 -32.72 -22.02
N GLU A 172 12.10 -32.49 -23.33
CA GLU A 172 11.98 -33.52 -24.34
C GLU A 172 12.85 -34.68 -23.86
N ASN A 173 12.17 -35.73 -23.41
CA ASN A 173 12.72 -37.06 -23.23
C ASN A 173 13.14 -37.53 -24.63
N LYS A 174 14.30 -37.10 -25.12
CA LYS A 174 15.00 -37.77 -26.20
C LYS A 174 15.59 -39.01 -25.56
N ASP A 175 14.82 -40.09 -25.65
CA ASP A 175 15.25 -41.46 -25.49
C ASP A 175 16.72 -41.61 -25.88
N THR A 176 17.56 -41.82 -24.88
CA THR A 176 18.77 -42.62 -25.06
C THR A 176 18.31 -44.05 -25.28
N ASP A 177 17.97 -44.37 -26.52
CA ASP A 177 17.80 -45.74 -26.97
C ASP A 177 19.19 -46.39 -27.09
N ASN A 178 19.80 -46.66 -25.92
CA ASN A 178 20.93 -47.56 -25.80
C ASN A 178 20.39 -48.91 -25.38
N THR A 179 19.92 -49.68 -26.35
CA THR A 179 19.72 -51.12 -26.18
C THR A 179 21.01 -51.83 -26.59
N PRO A 180 21.80 -52.42 -25.68
CA PRO A 180 22.71 -53.49 -26.04
C PRO A 180 21.90 -54.79 -26.09
N ALA A 181 21.73 -55.34 -27.27
CA ALA A 181 21.28 -56.72 -27.45
C ALA A 181 22.43 -57.51 -28.09
N GLU A 182 22.62 -58.70 -27.53
CA GLU A 182 23.63 -59.74 -27.71
C GLU A 182 24.07 -60.06 -29.15
#